data_AF-A0A9R1RZF5-F1
#
_entry.id   AF-A0A9R1RZF5-F1
#
_cell.length_a   1.000
_cell.length_b   1.000
_cell.length_c   1.000
_cell.angle_alpha   90.00
_cell.angle_beta   90.00
_cell.angle_gamma   90.00
#
_symmetry.space_group_name_H-M   'P 1'
#
loop_
_entity.id
_entity.type
_entity.pdbx_description
1 polymer ?
#
loop_
_entity_poly.entity_id
_entity_poly.type
_entity_poly.pdbx_seq_one_letter_code
_entity_poly.pdbx_strand_id
1 'polypeptide(L)'
;MLKATVLRFLKEFKDQIPKATALALLPSVTRFLTHESNVVHSYAAIFIENLLITKDVVQVPGVNVVTRASRYVAADINSFAQQIIQSLSKALGYPDSYENPYLMKCLMRVLGIATIAGQVVHEITARLVGILMEVCNNPKNPDFNHYLFEALAAVIGKAGEQDPALVPLFEASLFPVLQRILVEDISEFWPYSFQIFAQLVNLSRPPLSQNYMQLFGVLLSNATWDRPPCVPALVRLLRAFLRKIPNELNQEGRLPNILVIFRSLVSRSSTEDSAFYMLNTLVEN
;
A
#
# COMPACT_ATOMS: atom_id res chain seq x y z
N MET A 1 0.33 -19.81 -27.06
CA MET A 1 1.51 -18.96 -27.35
C MET A 1 1.14 -17.63 -28.02
N LEU A 2 0.34 -17.60 -29.09
CA LEU A 2 -0.01 -16.34 -29.80
C LEU A 2 -0.52 -15.21 -28.88
N LYS A 3 -1.44 -15.51 -27.94
CA LYS A 3 -1.97 -14.52 -26.99
C LYS A 3 -0.86 -13.84 -26.17
N ALA A 4 0.10 -14.61 -25.66
CA ALA A 4 1.22 -14.08 -24.88
C ALA A 4 2.16 -13.23 -25.76
N THR A 5 2.39 -13.64 -27.01
CA THR A 5 3.20 -12.86 -27.97
C THR A 5 2.55 -11.51 -28.28
N VAL A 6 1.23 -11.47 -28.48
CA VAL A 6 0.49 -10.21 -28.70
C VAL A 6 0.58 -9.31 -27.48
N LEU A 7 0.38 -9.84 -26.27
CA LEU A 7 0.49 -9.06 -25.04
C LEU A 7 1.92 -8.53 -24.81
N ARG A 8 2.94 -9.33 -25.15
CA ARG A 8 4.34 -8.89 -25.13
C ARG A 8 4.58 -7.76 -26.14
N PHE A 9 4.07 -7.87 -27.36
CA PHE A 9 4.16 -6.80 -28.35
C PHE A 9 3.51 -5.51 -27.84
N LEU A 10 2.29 -5.59 -27.30
CA LEU A 10 1.59 -4.44 -26.72
C LEU A 10 2.36 -3.80 -25.55
N LYS A 11 3.08 -4.61 -24.76
CA LYS A 11 3.96 -4.12 -23.70
C LYS A 11 5.15 -3.31 -24.24
N GLU A 12 5.84 -3.82 -25.27
CA GLU A 12 7.02 -3.17 -25.86
C GLU A 12 6.64 -1.83 -26.52
N PHE A 13 5.47 -1.76 -27.16
CA PHE A 13 5.02 -0.56 -27.89
C PHE A 13 4.02 0.32 -27.13
N LYS A 14 3.98 0.23 -25.79
CA LYS A 14 2.98 0.91 -24.95
C LYS A 14 2.91 2.42 -25.15
N ASP A 15 4.04 3.06 -25.45
CA ASP A 15 4.12 4.51 -25.60
C ASP A 15 3.52 4.98 -26.94
N GLN A 16 3.54 4.10 -27.95
CA GLN A 16 3.01 4.35 -29.29
C GLN A 16 1.51 4.05 -29.42
N ILE A 17 0.88 3.40 -28.43
CA ILE A 17 -0.55 3.08 -28.48
C ILE A 17 -1.38 4.34 -28.13
N PRO A 18 -2.27 4.81 -29.02
CA PRO A 18 -3.18 5.91 -28.71
C PRO A 18 -4.07 5.58 -27.53
N LYS A 19 -4.35 6.57 -26.66
CA LYS A 19 -5.17 6.39 -25.46
C LYS A 19 -6.51 5.71 -25.74
N ALA A 20 -7.23 6.15 -26.78
CA ALA A 20 -8.53 5.58 -27.16
C ALA A 20 -8.42 4.09 -27.54
N THR A 21 -7.39 3.71 -28.29
CA THR A 21 -7.14 2.31 -28.68
C THR A 21 -6.79 1.46 -27.46
N ALA A 22 -5.95 1.97 -26.56
CA ALA A 22 -5.59 1.27 -25.33
C ALA A 22 -6.80 0.99 -24.45
N LEU A 23 -7.69 1.98 -24.29
CA LEU A 23 -8.95 1.83 -23.55
C LEU A 23 -9.90 0.84 -24.22
N ALA A 24 -9.98 0.83 -25.56
CA ALA A 24 -10.78 -0.15 -26.29
C ALA A 24 -10.26 -1.59 -26.13
N LEU A 25 -8.97 -1.78 -25.86
CA LEU A 25 -8.35 -3.09 -25.64
C LEU A 25 -8.56 -3.62 -24.21
N LEU A 26 -8.80 -2.74 -23.22
CA LEU A 26 -8.91 -3.11 -21.81
C LEU A 26 -9.89 -4.28 -21.55
N PRO A 27 -11.14 -4.27 -22.07
CA PRO A 27 -12.07 -5.38 -21.84
C PRO A 27 -11.53 -6.73 -22.31
N SER A 28 -10.86 -6.75 -23.46
CA SER A 28 -10.26 -7.97 -24.03
C SER A 28 -9.09 -8.47 -23.19
N VAL A 29 -8.24 -7.56 -22.70
CA VAL A 29 -7.12 -7.93 -21.83
C VAL A 29 -7.61 -8.39 -20.46
N THR A 30 -8.65 -7.77 -19.90
CA THR A 30 -9.27 -8.21 -18.65
C THR A 30 -9.74 -9.66 -18.72
N ARG A 31 -10.28 -10.10 -19.86
CA ARG A 31 -10.65 -11.52 -20.07
C ARG A 31 -9.45 -12.47 -20.08
N PHE A 32 -8.26 -11.99 -20.42
CA PHE A 32 -7.04 -12.79 -20.38
C PHE A 32 -6.46 -12.94 -18.97
N LEU A 33 -6.87 -12.10 -18.00
CA LEU A 33 -6.48 -12.28 -16.61
C LEU A 33 -7.03 -13.58 -16.01
N THR A 34 -8.21 -14.03 -16.45
CA THR A 34 -8.81 -15.28 -15.96
C THR A 34 -8.38 -16.50 -16.77
N HIS A 35 -7.31 -16.41 -17.56
CA HIS A 35 -6.81 -17.52 -18.35
C HIS A 35 -6.00 -18.48 -17.47
N GLU A 36 -6.15 -19.80 -17.68
CA GLU A 36 -5.51 -20.84 -16.85
C GLU A 36 -3.98 -20.79 -16.92
N SER A 37 -3.44 -20.48 -18.10
CA SER A 37 -2.00 -20.32 -18.29
C SER A 37 -1.43 -19.11 -17.52
N ASN A 38 -0.51 -19.40 -16.58
CA ASN A 38 0.26 -18.39 -15.82
C ASN A 38 0.84 -17.31 -16.72
N VAL A 39 1.49 -17.72 -17.82
CA VAL A 39 2.13 -16.78 -18.75
C VAL A 39 1.10 -15.79 -19.32
N VAL A 40 -0.07 -16.26 -19.75
CA VAL A 40 -1.06 -15.40 -20.42
C VAL A 40 -1.62 -14.36 -19.46
N HIS A 41 -2.05 -14.76 -18.26
CA HIS A 41 -2.60 -13.79 -17.32
C HIS A 41 -1.54 -12.87 -16.72
N SER A 42 -0.28 -13.32 -16.60
CA SER A 42 0.83 -12.48 -16.16
C SER A 42 1.11 -11.37 -17.16
N TYR A 43 1.20 -11.70 -18.45
CA TYR A 43 1.39 -10.69 -19.50
C TYR A 43 0.18 -9.75 -19.63
N ALA A 44 -1.03 -10.23 -19.37
CA ALA A 44 -2.22 -9.39 -19.33
C ALA A 44 -2.16 -8.38 -18.17
N ALA A 45 -1.76 -8.82 -16.97
CA ALA A 45 -1.55 -7.96 -15.82
C ALA A 45 -0.43 -6.94 -16.06
N ILE A 46 0.69 -7.36 -16.66
CA ILE A 46 1.80 -6.48 -17.04
C ILE A 46 1.34 -5.41 -18.03
N PHE A 47 0.50 -5.74 -19.01
CA PHE A 47 -0.02 -4.76 -19.96
C PHE A 47 -0.89 -3.70 -19.25
N ILE A 48 -1.82 -4.13 -18.39
CA ILE A 48 -2.67 -3.22 -17.62
C ILE A 48 -1.83 -2.32 -16.71
N GLU A 49 -0.85 -2.88 -15.99
CA GLU A 49 0.05 -2.10 -15.15
C GLU A 49 0.84 -1.06 -15.96
N ASN A 50 1.37 -1.48 -17.12
CA ASN A 50 2.14 -0.59 -18.00
C ASN A 50 1.31 0.56 -18.53
N LEU A 51 0.06 0.29 -18.91
CA LEU A 51 -0.90 1.30 -19.33
C LEU A 51 -1.07 2.35 -18.22
N LEU A 52 -1.28 1.91 -16.98
CA LEU A 52 -1.52 2.78 -15.84
C LEU A 52 -0.31 3.61 -15.38
N ILE A 53 0.91 3.26 -15.77
CA ILE A 53 2.13 4.03 -15.45
C ILE A 53 2.61 4.94 -16.60
N THR A 54 2.02 4.83 -17.78
CA THR A 54 2.40 5.67 -18.92
C THR A 54 2.12 7.14 -18.60
N LYS A 55 3.13 7.97 -18.81
CA LYS A 55 3.05 9.42 -18.62
C LYS A 55 3.33 10.12 -19.94
N ASP A 56 2.52 11.12 -20.24
CA ASP A 56 2.70 11.99 -21.39
C ASP A 56 3.45 13.25 -21.00
N VAL A 57 4.22 13.74 -21.96
CA VAL A 57 4.94 15.00 -21.89
C VAL A 57 3.92 16.10 -22.18
N VAL A 58 3.60 16.91 -21.16
CA VAL A 58 2.59 17.97 -21.25
C VAL A 58 3.24 19.30 -20.93
N GLN A 59 2.95 20.33 -21.74
CA GLN A 59 3.40 21.69 -21.48
C GLN A 59 2.56 22.32 -20.37
N VAL A 60 3.22 22.92 -19.37
CA VAL A 60 2.54 23.61 -18.29
C VAL A 60 1.86 24.87 -18.86
N PRO A 61 0.54 25.04 -18.71
CA PRO A 61 -0.14 26.24 -19.20
C PRO A 61 0.49 27.50 -18.60
N GLY A 62 0.90 28.44 -19.46
CA GLY A 62 1.47 29.73 -19.03
C GLY A 62 2.97 29.73 -18.70
N VAL A 63 3.68 28.61 -18.83
CA VAL A 63 5.14 28.54 -18.63
C VAL A 63 5.79 27.69 -19.73
N ASN A 64 6.97 28.08 -20.21
CA ASN A 64 7.78 27.25 -21.14
C ASN A 64 8.46 26.07 -20.41
N VAL A 65 7.74 25.41 -19.51
CA VAL A 65 8.20 24.24 -18.75
C VAL A 65 7.35 23.05 -19.16
N VAL A 66 8.01 21.91 -19.33
CA VAL A 66 7.39 20.66 -19.72
C VAL A 66 7.38 19.73 -18.51
N THR A 67 6.22 19.13 -18.22
CA THR A 67 6.04 18.17 -17.13
C THR A 67 5.55 16.82 -17.65
N ARG A 68 5.62 15.78 -16.81
CA ARG A 68 5.09 14.45 -17.12
C ARG A 68 3.78 14.24 -16.36
N ALA A 69 2.67 14.21 -17.08
CA ALA A 69 1.35 13.92 -16.51
C ALA A 69 0.93 12.48 -16.81
N SER A 70 0.21 11.84 -15.90
CA SER A 70 -0.35 10.50 -16.15
C SER A 70 -1.30 10.53 -17.34
N ARG A 71 -1.10 9.63 -18.32
CA ARG A 71 -1.97 9.52 -19.50
C ARG A 71 -3.39 9.07 -19.12
N TYR A 72 -3.49 8.24 -18.09
CA TYR A 72 -4.74 7.67 -17.60
C TYR A 72 -5.05 8.18 -16.19
N VAL A 73 -6.31 8.53 -15.98
CA VAL A 73 -6.84 8.98 -14.69
C VAL A 73 -7.92 8.03 -14.19
N ALA A 74 -8.35 8.20 -12.93
CA ALA A 74 -9.39 7.37 -12.33
C ALA A 74 -10.65 7.25 -13.23
N ALA A 75 -11.11 8.36 -13.80
CA ALA A 75 -12.29 8.39 -14.66
C ALA A 75 -12.20 7.47 -15.89
N ASP A 76 -10.99 7.23 -16.42
CA ASP A 76 -10.79 6.35 -17.58
C ASP A 76 -10.89 4.86 -17.22
N ILE A 77 -10.64 4.51 -15.93
CA ILE A 77 -10.45 3.12 -15.48
C ILE A 77 -11.60 2.64 -14.59
N ASN A 78 -12.32 3.56 -13.93
CA ASN A 78 -13.36 3.23 -12.95
C ASN A 78 -14.43 2.26 -13.50
N SER A 79 -14.84 2.40 -14.77
CA SER A 79 -15.82 1.50 -15.41
C SER A 79 -15.35 0.06 -15.55
N PHE A 80 -14.03 -0.17 -15.56
CA PHE A 80 -13.41 -1.49 -15.70
C PHE A 80 -12.84 -2.01 -14.37
N ALA A 81 -12.65 -1.13 -13.38
CA ALA A 81 -11.91 -1.42 -12.15
C ALA A 81 -12.44 -2.65 -11.41
N GLN A 82 -13.76 -2.73 -11.20
CA GLN A 82 -14.37 -3.87 -10.49
C GLN A 82 -14.08 -5.20 -11.21
N GLN A 83 -14.25 -5.24 -12.54
CA GLN A 83 -14.01 -6.45 -13.31
C GLN A 83 -12.52 -6.84 -13.32
N ILE A 84 -11.61 -5.85 -13.40
CA ILE A 84 -10.17 -6.08 -13.33
C ILE A 84 -9.79 -6.65 -11.95
N ILE A 85 -10.26 -6.03 -10.86
CA ILE A 85 -9.99 -6.48 -9.49
C ILE A 85 -10.48 -7.92 -9.30
N GLN A 86 -11.73 -8.22 -9.67
CA GLN A 86 -12.27 -9.58 -9.57
C GLN A 86 -11.47 -10.60 -10.38
N SER A 87 -11.04 -10.22 -11.59
CA SER A 87 -10.25 -11.10 -12.46
C SER A 87 -8.86 -11.37 -11.89
N LEU A 88 -8.20 -10.35 -11.33
CA LEU A 88 -6.91 -10.47 -10.65
C LEU A 88 -7.02 -11.33 -9.39
N SER A 89 -8.04 -11.08 -8.56
CA SER A 89 -8.30 -11.88 -7.36
C SER A 89 -8.57 -13.35 -7.70
N LYS A 90 -9.28 -13.62 -8.81
CA LYS A 90 -9.47 -14.99 -9.30
C LYS A 90 -8.15 -15.63 -9.74
N ALA A 91 -7.33 -14.90 -10.51
CA ALA A 91 -6.05 -15.39 -11.01
C ALA A 91 -5.06 -15.73 -9.88
N LEU A 92 -5.05 -14.92 -8.81
CA LEU A 92 -4.30 -15.19 -7.58
C LEU A 92 -4.82 -16.42 -6.80
N GLY A 93 -5.93 -17.02 -7.21
CA GLY A 93 -6.42 -18.29 -6.65
C GLY A 93 -5.93 -19.53 -7.39
N TYR A 94 -5.20 -19.38 -8.51
CA TYR A 94 -4.71 -20.54 -9.24
C TYR A 94 -3.46 -21.15 -8.59
N PRO A 95 -3.32 -22.50 -8.59
CA PRO A 95 -2.20 -23.19 -7.94
C PRO A 95 -0.82 -22.70 -8.39
N ASP A 96 -0.67 -22.38 -9.67
CA ASP A 96 0.59 -21.92 -10.24
C ASP A 96 0.80 -20.41 -10.11
N SER A 97 -0.10 -19.66 -9.45
CA SER A 97 -0.14 -18.20 -9.53
C SER A 97 -0.50 -17.49 -8.22
N TYR A 98 -0.60 -18.23 -7.12
CA TYR A 98 -0.96 -17.70 -5.80
C TYR A 98 -0.04 -16.57 -5.32
N GLU A 99 1.27 -16.68 -5.58
CA GLU A 99 2.29 -15.66 -5.26
C GLU A 99 2.87 -15.00 -6.52
N ASN A 100 2.06 -14.81 -7.56
CA ASN A 100 2.51 -14.17 -8.78
C ASN A 100 2.70 -12.64 -8.59
N PRO A 101 3.94 -12.11 -8.61
CA PRO A 101 4.21 -10.70 -8.30
C PRO A 101 3.62 -9.76 -9.35
N TYR A 102 3.47 -10.20 -10.60
CA TYR A 102 2.89 -9.37 -11.67
C TYR A 102 1.40 -9.13 -11.47
N LEU A 103 0.68 -10.14 -10.97
CA LEU A 103 -0.74 -10.02 -10.64
C LEU A 103 -0.93 -9.05 -9.46
N MET A 104 -0.17 -9.24 -8.38
CA MET A 104 -0.27 -8.38 -7.19
C MET A 104 0.14 -6.94 -7.50
N LYS A 105 1.20 -6.73 -8.29
CA LYS A 105 1.62 -5.41 -8.74
C LYS A 105 0.54 -4.69 -9.55
N CYS A 106 -0.09 -5.41 -10.48
CA CYS A 106 -1.20 -4.86 -11.26
C CYS A 106 -2.39 -4.50 -10.35
N LEU A 107 -2.72 -5.37 -9.40
CA LEU A 107 -3.79 -5.13 -8.43
C LEU A 107 -3.50 -3.87 -7.60
N MET A 108 -2.31 -3.76 -7.03
CA MET A 108 -1.84 -2.57 -6.33
C MET A 108 -2.01 -1.30 -7.17
N ARG A 109 -1.59 -1.36 -8.45
CA ARG A 109 -1.67 -0.19 -9.35
C ARG A 109 -3.12 0.23 -9.62
N VAL A 110 -4.00 -0.73 -9.87
CA VAL A 110 -5.43 -0.48 -10.11
C VAL A 110 -6.06 0.13 -8.86
N LEU A 111 -5.78 -0.41 -7.67
CA LEU A 111 -6.32 0.08 -6.41
C LEU A 111 -5.79 1.48 -6.04
N GLY A 112 -4.56 1.81 -6.45
CA GLY A 112 -3.99 3.14 -6.24
C GLY A 112 -4.56 4.25 -7.15
N ILE A 113 -5.13 3.88 -8.30
CA ILE A 113 -5.64 4.83 -9.31
C ILE A 113 -7.16 4.87 -9.32
N ALA A 114 -7.81 3.72 -9.35
CA ALA A 114 -9.26 3.62 -9.43
C ALA A 114 -9.91 4.13 -8.15
N THR A 115 -11.11 4.68 -8.29
CA THR A 115 -12.00 4.97 -7.17
C THR A 115 -12.99 3.82 -7.04
N ILE A 116 -12.84 3.05 -5.97
CA ILE A 116 -13.74 1.94 -5.62
C ILE A 116 -14.52 2.30 -4.37
N ALA A 117 -15.75 1.81 -4.26
CA ALA A 117 -16.64 2.11 -3.15
C ALA A 117 -17.56 0.93 -2.85
N GLY A 118 -18.23 1.01 -1.70
CA GLY A 118 -19.21 0.03 -1.27
C GLY A 118 -18.60 -1.37 -1.17
N GLN A 119 -19.40 -2.39 -1.49
CA GLN A 119 -19.09 -3.81 -1.31
C GLN A 119 -17.73 -4.24 -1.90
N VAL A 120 -17.28 -3.63 -3.00
CA VAL A 120 -16.00 -3.94 -3.63
C VAL A 120 -14.82 -3.71 -2.67
N VAL A 121 -14.88 -2.67 -1.85
CA VAL A 121 -13.82 -2.37 -0.86
C VAL A 121 -13.79 -3.44 0.23
N HIS A 122 -14.95 -3.90 0.70
CA HIS A 122 -15.05 -4.96 1.70
C HIS A 122 -14.44 -6.27 1.17
N GLU A 123 -14.85 -6.68 -0.03
CA GLU A 123 -14.40 -7.93 -0.65
C GLU A 123 -12.90 -7.93 -0.91
N ILE A 124 -12.36 -6.84 -1.48
CA ILE A 124 -10.93 -6.79 -1.79
C ILE A 124 -10.08 -6.71 -0.53
N THR A 125 -10.53 -6.00 0.51
CA THR A 125 -9.83 -5.93 1.80
C THR A 125 -9.78 -7.31 2.45
N ALA A 126 -10.92 -7.99 2.55
CA ALA A 126 -10.98 -9.34 3.10
C ALA A 126 -10.08 -10.31 2.33
N ARG A 127 -10.05 -10.20 0.99
CA ARG A 127 -9.19 -11.02 0.15
C ARG A 127 -7.70 -10.76 0.39
N LEU A 128 -7.27 -9.49 0.43
CA LEU A 128 -5.87 -9.14 0.66
C LEU A 128 -5.40 -9.55 2.06
N VAL A 129 -6.25 -9.39 3.09
CA VAL A 129 -5.98 -9.86 4.45
C VAL A 129 -5.86 -11.39 4.49
N GLY A 130 -6.73 -12.12 3.79
CA GLY A 130 -6.63 -13.57 3.67
C GLY A 130 -5.30 -14.02 3.06
N ILE A 131 -4.87 -13.38 1.96
CA ILE A 131 -3.57 -13.64 1.33
C ILE A 131 -2.42 -13.30 2.31
N LEU A 132 -2.50 -12.19 3.03
CA LEU A 132 -1.48 -11.82 4.02
C LEU A 132 -1.35 -12.88 5.12
N MET A 133 -2.47 -13.42 5.62
CA MET A 133 -2.46 -14.50 6.61
C MET A 133 -1.79 -15.77 6.11
N GLU A 134 -1.95 -16.11 4.83
CA GLU A 134 -1.28 -17.24 4.18
C GLU A 134 0.22 -16.99 4.04
N VAL A 135 0.60 -15.81 3.55
CA VAL A 135 1.99 -15.40 3.35
C VAL A 135 2.76 -15.33 4.67
N CYS A 136 2.12 -14.90 5.77
CA CYS A 136 2.73 -14.94 7.11
C CYS A 136 3.17 -16.34 7.54
N ASN A 137 2.54 -17.41 7.03
CA ASN A 137 2.95 -18.78 7.36
C ASN A 137 4.24 -19.19 6.64
N ASN A 138 4.49 -18.64 5.45
CA ASN A 138 5.67 -18.99 4.65
C ASN A 138 5.95 -17.92 3.58
N PRO A 139 6.67 -16.85 3.93
CA PRO A 139 6.93 -15.78 2.98
C PRO A 139 8.06 -16.18 2.03
N LYS A 140 7.72 -16.47 0.77
CA LYS A 140 8.71 -16.94 -0.23
C LYS A 140 9.16 -15.86 -1.20
N ASN A 141 8.24 -14.97 -1.58
CA ASN A 141 8.47 -14.02 -2.66
C ASN A 141 8.44 -12.56 -2.15
N PRO A 142 9.61 -11.91 -1.95
CA PRO A 142 9.67 -10.55 -1.39
C PRO A 142 9.03 -9.50 -2.30
N ASP A 143 9.10 -9.64 -3.62
CA ASP A 143 8.45 -8.72 -4.57
C ASP A 143 6.92 -8.81 -4.44
N PHE A 144 6.39 -10.03 -4.35
CA PHE A 144 4.96 -10.23 -4.12
C PHE A 144 4.52 -9.62 -2.79
N ASN A 145 5.27 -9.89 -1.72
CA ASN A 145 4.96 -9.39 -0.37
C ASN A 145 4.96 -7.87 -0.34
N HIS A 146 5.95 -7.23 -0.96
CA HIS A 146 5.99 -5.78 -1.12
C HIS A 146 4.73 -5.26 -1.81
N TYR A 147 4.36 -5.80 -2.97
CA TYR A 147 3.17 -5.36 -3.69
C TYR A 147 1.86 -5.66 -2.95
N LEU A 148 1.81 -6.72 -2.12
CA LEU A 148 0.66 -7.02 -1.27
C LEU A 148 0.43 -5.93 -0.22
N PHE A 149 1.50 -5.51 0.48
CA PHE A 149 1.40 -4.41 1.43
C PHE A 149 1.09 -3.08 0.75
N GLU A 150 1.66 -2.80 -0.42
CA GLU A 150 1.31 -1.62 -1.20
C GLU A 150 -0.15 -1.65 -1.69
N ALA A 151 -0.68 -2.82 -2.04
CA ALA A 151 -2.10 -2.98 -2.39
C ALA A 151 -3.02 -2.70 -1.19
N LEU A 152 -2.66 -3.20 0.00
CA LEU A 152 -3.37 -2.88 1.24
C LEU A 152 -3.33 -1.38 1.53
N ALA A 153 -2.14 -0.77 1.47
CA ALA A 153 -1.96 0.66 1.69
C ALA A 153 -2.77 1.51 0.70
N ALA A 154 -2.82 1.09 -0.57
CA ALA A 154 -3.60 1.77 -1.60
C ALA A 154 -5.10 1.76 -1.30
N VAL A 155 -5.66 0.60 -0.91
CA VAL A 155 -7.08 0.46 -0.56
C VAL A 155 -7.43 1.30 0.67
N ILE A 156 -6.63 1.18 1.73
CA ILE A 156 -6.85 1.91 2.99
C ILE A 156 -6.79 3.41 2.74
N GLY A 157 -5.80 3.88 1.99
CA GLY A 157 -5.60 5.30 1.71
C GLY A 157 -6.74 5.87 0.88
N LYS A 158 -7.01 5.26 -0.27
CA LYS A 158 -8.05 5.78 -1.17
C LYS A 158 -9.44 5.68 -0.57
N ALA A 159 -9.84 4.49 -0.12
CA ALA A 159 -11.20 4.29 0.37
C ALA A 159 -11.40 4.93 1.76
N GLY A 160 -10.39 4.93 2.63
CA GLY A 160 -10.49 5.56 3.95
C GLY A 160 -10.52 7.09 3.91
N GLU A 161 -9.81 7.73 2.97
CA GLU A 161 -9.93 9.18 2.74
C GLU A 161 -11.29 9.56 2.15
N GLN A 162 -11.85 8.71 1.27
CA GLN A 162 -13.15 8.93 0.64
C GLN A 162 -14.31 8.70 1.60
N ASP A 163 -14.25 7.64 2.41
CA ASP A 163 -15.28 7.28 3.38
C ASP A 163 -14.67 6.90 4.74
N PRO A 164 -14.64 7.85 5.69
CA PRO A 164 -14.17 7.60 7.05
C PRO A 164 -14.96 6.53 7.81
N ALA A 165 -16.18 6.16 7.38
CA ALA A 165 -16.95 5.08 8.00
C ALA A 165 -16.33 3.69 7.76
N LEU A 166 -15.41 3.57 6.80
CA LEU A 166 -14.69 2.32 6.52
C LEU A 166 -13.51 2.06 7.45
N VAL A 167 -13.04 3.07 8.19
CA VAL A 167 -11.87 2.95 9.07
C VAL A 167 -12.04 1.84 10.13
N PRO A 168 -13.17 1.73 10.86
CA PRO A 168 -13.38 0.64 11.81
C PRO A 168 -13.34 -0.76 11.16
N LEU A 169 -13.75 -0.86 9.90
CA LEU A 169 -13.67 -2.12 9.17
C LEU A 169 -12.23 -2.49 8.83
N PHE A 170 -11.43 -1.52 8.37
CA PHE A 170 -10.01 -1.75 8.12
C PHE A 170 -9.32 -2.17 9.40
N GLU A 171 -9.59 -1.46 10.51
CA GLU A 171 -9.05 -1.80 11.83
C GLU A 171 -9.44 -3.22 12.25
N ALA A 172 -10.73 -3.58 12.20
CA ALA A 172 -11.19 -4.92 12.57
C ALA A 172 -10.57 -6.04 11.72
N SER A 173 -10.32 -5.77 10.44
CA SER A 173 -9.76 -6.77 9.52
C SER A 173 -8.23 -6.88 9.63
N LEU A 174 -7.53 -5.77 9.81
CA LEU A 174 -6.07 -5.71 9.74
C LEU A 174 -5.37 -5.84 11.08
N PHE A 175 -5.94 -5.34 12.17
CA PHE A 175 -5.29 -5.41 13.48
C PHE A 175 -4.86 -6.83 13.87
N PRO A 176 -5.71 -7.86 13.75
CA PRO A 176 -5.33 -9.21 14.15
C PRO A 176 -4.11 -9.75 13.40
N VAL A 177 -4.06 -9.58 12.07
CA VAL A 177 -2.94 -10.05 11.25
C VAL A 177 -1.67 -9.23 11.48
N LEU A 178 -1.79 -7.92 11.66
CA LEU A 178 -0.64 -7.06 11.95
C LEU A 178 -0.07 -7.34 13.35
N GLN A 179 -0.92 -7.57 14.35
CA GLN A 179 -0.49 -7.99 15.69
C GLN A 179 0.20 -9.36 15.63
N ARG A 180 -0.36 -10.31 14.88
CA ARG A 180 0.27 -11.62 14.64
C ARG A 180 1.69 -11.47 14.10
N ILE A 181 1.91 -10.61 13.10
CA ILE A 181 3.26 -10.33 12.55
C ILE A 181 4.24 -9.87 13.62
N LEU A 182 3.79 -9.02 14.55
CA LEU A 182 4.64 -8.52 15.63
C LEU A 182 4.89 -9.59 16.71
N VAL A 183 3.86 -10.35 17.10
CA VAL A 183 3.92 -11.37 18.16
C VAL A 183 4.71 -12.61 17.72
N GLU A 184 4.51 -13.07 16.49
CA GLU A 184 5.24 -14.21 15.91
C GLU A 184 6.64 -13.80 15.38
N ASP A 185 7.06 -12.54 15.59
CA ASP A 185 8.33 -11.96 15.14
C ASP A 185 8.65 -12.21 13.65
N ILE A 186 7.66 -12.01 12.79
CA ILE A 186 7.82 -12.09 11.32
C ILE A 186 8.52 -10.81 10.84
N SER A 187 9.81 -10.72 11.16
CA SER A 187 10.61 -9.49 11.13
C SER A 187 10.66 -8.78 9.77
N GLU A 188 10.62 -9.54 8.67
CA GLU A 188 10.57 -9.03 7.30
C GLU A 188 9.33 -8.18 6.99
N PHE A 189 8.24 -8.37 7.73
CA PHE A 189 6.99 -7.62 7.56
C PHE A 189 6.84 -6.45 8.52
N TRP A 190 7.73 -6.31 9.50
CA TRP A 190 7.66 -5.22 10.49
C TRP A 190 7.62 -3.83 9.85
N PRO A 191 8.51 -3.46 8.90
CA PRO A 191 8.47 -2.13 8.30
C PRO A 191 7.13 -1.83 7.63
N TYR A 192 6.55 -2.83 6.95
CA TYR A 192 5.25 -2.69 6.30
C TYR A 192 4.11 -2.58 7.30
N SER A 193 4.10 -3.44 8.33
CA SER A 193 3.09 -3.41 9.38
C SER A 193 3.05 -2.07 10.09
N PHE A 194 4.21 -1.50 10.44
CA PHE A 194 4.28 -0.17 11.05
C PHE A 194 3.78 0.94 10.11
N GLN A 195 4.03 0.85 8.80
CA GLN A 195 3.49 1.80 7.83
C GLN A 195 1.97 1.72 7.73
N ILE A 196 1.40 0.51 7.72
CA ILE A 196 -0.06 0.31 7.72
C ILE A 196 -0.67 0.83 9.02
N PHE A 197 -0.09 0.52 10.18
CA PHE A 197 -0.53 1.10 11.45
C PHE A 197 -0.50 2.63 11.40
N ALA A 198 0.57 3.23 10.86
CA ALA A 198 0.68 4.68 10.78
C ALA A 198 -0.43 5.27 9.91
N GLN A 199 -0.76 4.60 8.81
CA GLN A 199 -1.84 5.01 7.92
C GLN A 199 -3.20 4.92 8.61
N LEU A 200 -3.48 3.81 9.31
CA LEU A 200 -4.72 3.63 10.06
C LEU A 200 -4.87 4.72 11.14
N VAL A 201 -3.83 4.96 11.97
CA VAL A 201 -3.84 6.04 12.98
C VAL A 201 -4.14 7.40 12.35
N ASN A 202 -3.54 7.72 11.20
CA ASN A 202 -3.79 8.99 10.51
C ASN A 202 -5.25 9.13 10.04
N LEU A 203 -5.93 8.03 9.69
CA LEU A 203 -7.33 8.01 9.30
C LEU A 203 -8.28 7.97 10.51
N SER A 204 -7.88 7.38 11.63
CA SER A 204 -8.68 7.29 12.85
C SER A 204 -8.98 8.67 13.45
N ARG A 205 -10.11 8.78 14.15
CA ARG A 205 -10.51 9.99 14.88
C ARG A 205 -10.29 9.77 16.38
N PRO A 206 -9.74 10.76 17.12
CA PRO A 206 -9.66 10.67 18.56
C PRO A 206 -11.06 10.59 19.21
N PRO A 207 -11.20 9.92 20.37
CA PRO A 207 -10.16 9.19 21.10
C PRO A 207 -9.73 7.92 20.36
N LEU A 208 -8.43 7.62 20.38
CA LEU A 208 -7.92 6.38 19.81
C LEU A 208 -8.35 5.18 20.67
N SER A 209 -8.54 4.02 20.03
CA SER A 209 -8.92 2.79 20.73
C SER A 209 -7.81 2.30 21.69
N GLN A 210 -8.19 1.46 22.65
CA GLN A 210 -7.24 0.87 23.60
C GLN A 210 -6.11 0.09 22.89
N ASN A 211 -6.41 -0.56 21.76
CA ASN A 211 -5.42 -1.32 20.98
C ASN A 211 -4.32 -0.39 20.43
N TYR A 212 -4.68 0.80 19.96
CA TYR A 212 -3.70 1.81 19.55
C TYR A 212 -2.88 2.33 20.73
N MET A 213 -3.50 2.57 21.88
CA MET A 213 -2.79 3.04 23.07
C MET A 213 -1.81 2.00 23.61
N GLN A 214 -2.16 0.71 23.55
CA GLN A 214 -1.22 -0.38 23.87
C GLN A 214 -0.06 -0.43 22.88
N LEU A 215 -0.33 -0.32 21.57
CA LEU A 215 0.72 -0.24 20.54
C LEU A 215 1.63 0.96 20.78
N PHE A 216 1.06 2.12 21.14
CA PHE A 216 1.82 3.31 21.48
C PHE A 216 2.75 3.07 22.68
N GLY A 217 2.27 2.41 23.73
CA GLY A 217 3.10 2.02 24.88
C GLY A 217 4.29 1.14 24.48
N VAL A 218 4.09 0.17 23.58
CA VAL A 218 5.17 -0.68 23.04
C VAL A 218 6.20 0.15 22.27
N LEU A 219 5.75 1.09 21.42
CA LEU A 219 6.64 1.97 20.64
C LEU A 219 7.53 2.87 21.51
N LEU A 220 7.09 3.21 22.72
CA LEU A 220 7.87 4.00 23.66
C LEU A 220 8.96 3.18 24.37
N SER A 221 9.00 1.86 24.16
CA SER A 221 10.09 1.00 24.64
C SER A 221 11.30 1.06 23.70
N ASN A 222 12.52 1.14 24.27
CA ASN A 222 13.75 1.30 23.47
C ASN A 222 14.04 0.08 22.56
N ALA A 223 13.64 -1.12 22.99
CA ALA A 223 13.88 -2.37 22.26
C ALA A 223 13.23 -2.41 20.88
N THR A 224 12.13 -1.67 20.65
CA THR A 224 11.46 -1.62 19.35
C THR A 224 12.31 -0.93 18.28
N TRP A 225 13.25 -0.07 18.68
CA TRP A 225 14.03 0.80 17.78
C TRP A 225 15.40 0.21 17.39
N ASP A 226 15.73 -0.98 17.88
CA ASP A 226 17.03 -1.62 17.64
C ASP A 226 17.20 -2.20 16.23
N ARG A 227 16.16 -2.15 15.39
CA ARG A 227 16.17 -2.65 14.01
C ARG A 227 16.20 -1.49 13.00
N PRO A 228 17.36 -1.15 12.40
CA PRO A 228 17.50 0.01 11.50
C PRO A 228 16.49 0.04 10.33
N PRO A 229 16.14 -1.08 9.66
CA PRO A 229 15.16 -1.06 8.56
C PRO A 229 13.75 -0.63 8.99
N CYS A 230 13.41 -0.79 10.28
CA CYS A 230 12.10 -0.42 10.81
C CYS A 230 12.01 1.06 11.19
N VAL A 231 13.15 1.74 11.42
CA VAL A 231 13.20 3.09 11.98
C VAL A 231 12.35 4.09 11.17
N PRO A 232 12.41 4.16 9.82
CA PRO A 232 11.57 5.11 9.08
C PRO A 232 10.07 4.88 9.29
N ALA A 233 9.65 3.61 9.36
CA ALA A 233 8.25 3.24 9.57
C ALA A 233 7.79 3.53 11.01
N LEU A 234 8.66 3.26 12.00
CA LEU A 234 8.43 3.57 13.41
C LEU A 234 8.32 5.08 13.64
N VAL A 235 9.21 5.89 13.04
CA VAL A 235 9.10 7.35 13.08
C VAL A 235 7.79 7.81 12.48
N ARG A 236 7.37 7.26 11.32
CA ARG A 236 6.09 7.60 10.70
C ARG A 236 4.91 7.27 11.61
N LEU A 237 4.92 6.11 12.25
CA LEU A 237 3.88 5.68 13.19
C LEU A 237 3.84 6.56 14.44
N LEU A 238 5.00 6.83 15.05
CA LEU A 238 5.09 7.70 16.21
C LEU A 238 4.54 9.10 15.88
N ARG A 239 4.93 9.69 14.75
CA ARG A 239 4.40 10.98 14.29
C ARG A 239 2.88 10.97 14.12
N ALA A 240 2.31 9.87 13.61
CA ALA A 240 0.86 9.72 13.49
C ALA A 240 0.18 9.77 14.88
N PHE A 241 0.76 9.11 15.88
CA PHE A 241 0.29 9.21 17.26
C PHE A 241 0.41 10.64 17.80
N LEU A 242 1.58 11.27 17.70
CA LEU A 242 1.80 12.63 18.23
C LEU A 242 0.76 13.63 17.71
N ARG A 243 0.41 13.55 16.42
CA ARG A 243 -0.60 14.41 15.79
C ARG A 243 -2.03 14.12 16.24
N LYS A 244 -2.33 12.87 16.59
CA LYS A 244 -3.70 12.45 16.96
C LYS A 244 -3.99 12.60 18.45
N ILE A 245 -2.98 12.49 19.28
CA ILE A 245 -3.10 12.53 20.74
C ILE A 245 -2.09 13.49 21.39
N PRO A 246 -2.06 14.79 21.02
CA PRO A 246 -1.09 15.73 21.57
C PRO A 246 -1.24 15.93 23.10
N ASN A 247 -2.46 15.89 23.61
CA ASN A 247 -2.76 16.07 25.04
C ASN A 247 -2.26 14.90 25.92
N GLU A 248 -2.03 13.74 25.31
CA GLU A 248 -1.56 12.52 25.98
C GLU A 248 -0.03 12.50 26.16
N LEU A 249 0.71 13.45 25.57
CA LEU A 249 2.18 13.50 25.61
C LEU A 249 2.75 13.91 26.96
N ASN A 250 2.04 14.79 27.66
CA ASN A 250 2.42 15.29 28.98
C ASN A 250 2.05 14.33 30.11
N GLN A 251 1.33 13.25 29.80
CA GLN A 251 0.92 12.25 30.76
C GLN A 251 1.97 11.13 30.87
N GLU A 252 2.08 10.51 32.05
CA GLU A 252 2.82 9.26 32.28
C GLU A 252 4.30 9.25 31.87
N GLY A 253 4.96 10.42 31.78
CA GLY A 253 6.39 10.48 31.42
C GLY A 253 6.68 10.06 29.97
N ARG A 254 5.70 10.13 29.07
CA ARG A 254 5.83 9.74 27.66
C ARG A 254 6.79 10.65 26.89
N LEU A 255 6.74 11.96 27.12
CA LEU A 255 7.67 12.91 26.51
C LEU A 255 9.17 12.62 26.81
N PRO A 256 9.58 12.37 28.07
CA PRO A 256 10.92 11.87 28.37
C PRO A 256 11.34 10.64 27.54
N ASN A 257 10.47 9.63 27.40
CA ASN A 257 10.78 8.43 26.63
C ASN A 257 10.99 8.73 25.14
N ILE A 258 10.15 9.59 24.57
CA ILE A 258 10.27 10.09 23.20
C ILE A 258 11.61 10.80 22.99
N LEU A 259 12.04 11.63 23.95
CA LEU A 259 13.33 12.32 23.87
C LEU A 259 14.52 11.36 23.99
N VAL A 260 14.41 10.28 24.77
CA VAL A 260 15.41 9.22 24.83
C VAL A 260 15.52 8.50 23.48
N ILE A 261 14.39 8.16 22.86
CA ILE A 261 14.35 7.58 21.50
C ILE A 261 15.02 8.52 20.50
N PHE A 262 14.66 9.81 20.50
CA PHE A 262 15.28 10.81 19.64
C PHE A 262 16.80 10.86 19.81
N ARG A 263 17.30 10.88 21.06
CA ARG A 263 18.75 10.87 21.35
C ARG A 263 19.45 9.62 20.81
N SER A 264 18.80 8.46 20.91
CA SER A 264 19.32 7.21 20.35
C SER A 264 19.40 7.29 18.82
N LEU A 265 18.38 7.82 18.15
CA LEU A 265 18.34 7.94 16.69
C LEU A 265 19.32 8.98 16.15
N VAL A 266 19.47 10.13 16.80
CA VAL A 266 20.39 11.19 16.33
C VAL A 266 21.86 10.80 16.52
N SER A 267 22.17 9.89 17.45
CA SER A 267 23.55 9.39 17.62
C SER A 267 24.06 8.52 16.47
N ARG A 268 23.19 8.12 15.54
CA ARG A 268 23.52 7.29 14.38
C ARG A 268 23.26 8.09 13.10
N SER A 269 24.28 8.24 12.26
CA SER A 269 24.17 9.01 11.00
C SER A 269 23.11 8.46 10.04
N SER A 270 22.84 7.15 10.06
CA SER A 270 21.82 6.53 9.20
C SER A 270 20.37 6.83 9.61
N THR A 271 20.14 7.33 10.83
CA THR A 271 18.80 7.61 11.36
C THR A 271 18.60 9.07 11.77
N GLU A 272 19.60 9.91 11.52
CA GLU A 272 19.63 11.33 11.87
C GLU A 272 18.46 12.10 11.24
N ASP A 273 18.24 11.96 9.92
CA ASP A 273 17.11 12.59 9.22
C ASP A 273 15.77 12.19 9.85
N SER A 274 15.61 10.91 10.17
CA SER A 274 14.39 10.38 10.78
C SER A 274 14.17 10.95 12.19
N ALA A 275 15.25 11.15 12.96
CA ALA A 275 15.20 11.81 14.26
C ALA A 275 14.75 13.26 14.14
N PHE A 276 15.27 14.02 13.19
CA PHE A 276 14.85 15.41 12.97
C PHE A 276 13.39 15.52 12.50
N TYR A 277 12.91 14.61 11.64
CA TYR A 277 11.50 14.55 11.26
C TYR A 277 10.57 14.30 12.47
N MET A 278 11.00 13.47 13.41
CA MET A 278 10.29 13.22 14.66
C MET A 278 10.24 14.48 15.53
N LEU A 279 11.38 15.17 15.70
CA LEU A 279 11.47 16.40 16.50
C LEU A 279 10.61 17.52 15.93
N ASN A 280 10.60 17.72 14.62
CA ASN A 280 9.77 18.74 13.97
C ASN A 280 8.28 18.53 14.30
N THR A 281 7.82 17.29 14.34
CA THR A 281 6.42 16.99 14.71
C THR A 281 6.15 17.26 16.19
N LEU A 282 7.13 17.15 17.09
CA LEU A 282 6.96 17.53 18.50
C LEU A 282 6.88 19.05 18.69
N VAL A 283 7.60 19.81 17.87
CA VAL A 283 7.60 21.28 17.93
C VAL A 283 6.35 21.88 17.25
N GLU A 284 5.84 21.22 16.21
CA GLU A 284 4.62 21.64 15.49
C GLU A 284 3.31 21.40 16.26
N ASN A 285 3.29 20.46 17.22
CA ASN A 285 2.13 20.15 18.06
C ASN A 285 2.16 20.94 19.37
#